data_AF-A0AAN9YLU2-F1
#
_entry.id   AF-A0AAN9YLU2-F1
#
_cell.length_a   1.000
_cell.length_b   1.000
_cell.length_c   1.000
_cell.angle_alpha   90.00
_cell.angle_beta   90.00
_cell.angle_gamma   90.00
#
_symmetry.space_group_name_H-M   'P 1'
#
loop_
_entity.id
_entity.type
_entity.pdbx_description
1 polymer ?
#
loop_
_entity_poly.entity_id
_entity_poly.type
_entity_poly.pdbx_seq_one_letter_code
_entity_poly.pdbx_strand_id
1 'polypeptide(L)'
;MDDRYNPNQPLSTTIYSAEATLEFTTRMAKLLAKKTQMPVYVSNSISFVNTGLGGTVEEEMEAFKKVVEIALDKLKSVTPAASSLTNGAGSS
;
A
#
# COMPACT_ATOMS: atom_id res chain seq x y z
N MET A 1 4.57 2.05 6.44
CA MET A 1 4.73 3.38 7.07
C MET A 1 5.45 4.27 6.07
N ASP A 2 5.15 5.57 6.05
CA ASP A 2 5.90 6.53 5.24
C ASP A 2 7.33 6.74 5.78
N ASP A 3 8.28 7.01 4.90
CA ASP A 3 9.65 7.36 5.27
C ASP A 3 9.83 8.88 5.15
N ARG A 4 10.02 9.54 6.30
CA ARG A 4 10.16 11.00 6.39
C ARG A 4 11.41 11.53 5.67
N TYR A 5 12.42 10.70 5.45
CA TYR A 5 13.65 11.09 4.74
C TYR A 5 13.57 10.76 3.25
N ASN A 6 12.77 9.76 2.87
CA ASN A 6 12.54 9.39 1.49
C ASN A 6 11.06 9.03 1.23
N PRO A 7 10.18 10.03 1.00
CA PRO A 7 8.74 9.81 0.82
C PRO A 7 8.37 8.89 -0.37
N ASN A 8 9.32 8.65 -1.26
CA ASN A 8 9.14 7.73 -2.38
C ASN A 8 9.34 6.26 -2.02
N GLN A 9 9.91 5.96 -0.85
CA GLN A 9 10.34 4.64 -0.41
C GLN A 9 9.75 4.28 0.98
N PRO A 10 8.46 3.94 1.05
CA PRO A 10 7.82 3.57 2.31
C PRO A 10 8.45 2.30 2.92
N LEU A 11 8.58 2.32 4.24
CA LEU A 11 9.05 1.19 5.04
C LEU A 11 7.92 0.20 5.30
N SER A 12 8.23 -1.10 5.26
CA SER A 12 7.27 -2.19 5.52
C SER A 12 7.91 -3.25 6.39
N THR A 13 7.18 -3.72 7.39
CA THR A 13 7.60 -4.79 8.30
C THR A 13 6.54 -5.87 8.30
N THR A 14 6.96 -7.12 8.04
CA THR A 14 6.06 -8.28 8.06
C THR A 14 5.70 -8.63 9.50
N ILE A 15 4.40 -8.60 9.83
CA ILE A 15 3.89 -8.98 11.16
C ILE A 15 3.57 -10.48 11.21
N TYR A 16 3.04 -11.01 10.12
CA TYR A 16 2.77 -12.44 9.92
C TYR A 16 3.16 -12.83 8.49
N SER A 17 3.81 -13.98 8.35
CA SER A 17 4.33 -14.46 7.07
C SER A 17 3.52 -15.65 6.55
N ALA A 18 2.95 -15.49 5.35
CA ALA A 18 2.47 -16.57 4.51
C ALA A 18 3.21 -16.48 3.17
N GLU A 19 4.14 -17.42 2.92
CA GLU A 19 5.13 -17.32 1.83
C GLU A 19 4.49 -17.03 0.46
N ALA A 20 3.40 -17.73 0.14
CA ALA A 20 2.71 -17.60 -1.15
C ALA A 20 2.12 -16.21 -1.42
N THR A 21 1.95 -15.35 -0.41
CA THR A 21 1.33 -14.02 -0.57
C THR A 21 2.16 -12.88 0.01
N LEU A 22 3.37 -13.17 0.47
CA LEU A 22 4.20 -12.21 1.21
C LEU A 22 4.57 -11.00 0.36
N GLU A 23 5.01 -11.23 -0.88
CA GLU A 23 5.39 -10.16 -1.81
C GLU A 23 4.20 -9.29 -2.20
N PHE A 24 3.07 -9.92 -2.56
CA PHE A 24 1.81 -9.24 -2.89
C PHE A 24 1.38 -8.31 -1.76
N THR A 25 1.32 -8.84 -0.54
CA THR A 25 0.90 -8.11 0.66
C THR A 25 1.85 -6.95 0.96
N THR A 26 3.16 -7.18 0.85
CA THR A 26 4.19 -6.16 1.09
C THR A 26 4.10 -5.03 0.07
N ARG A 27 3.90 -5.35 -1.22
CA ARG A 27 3.72 -4.35 -2.28
C ARG A 27 2.46 -3.51 -2.06
N MET A 28 1.37 -4.14 -1.63
CA MET A 28 0.11 -3.45 -1.36
C MET A 28 0.26 -2.50 -0.17
N ALA A 29 0.87 -2.95 0.93
CA ALA A 29 1.15 -2.11 2.11
C ALA A 29 2.01 -0.89 1.77
N LYS A 30 3.09 -1.09 1.00
CA LYS A 30 3.97 0.01 0.55
C LYS A 30 3.22 1.00 -0.33
N LEU A 31 2.48 0.52 -1.34
CA LEU A 31 1.77 1.40 -2.26
C LEU A 31 0.71 2.24 -1.55
N LEU A 32 -0.09 1.62 -0.67
CA LEU A 32 -1.10 2.32 0.10
C LEU A 32 -0.46 3.37 1.02
N ALA A 33 0.58 3.00 1.78
CA ALA A 33 1.29 3.94 2.66
C ALA A 33 1.86 5.14 1.89
N LYS A 34 2.44 4.91 0.70
CA LYS A 34 2.94 5.99 -0.16
C LYS A 34 1.82 6.92 -0.62
N LYS A 35 0.67 6.37 -1.02
CA LYS A 35 -0.44 7.14 -1.59
C LYS A 35 -1.24 7.91 -0.53
N THR A 36 -1.33 7.38 0.69
CA THR A 36 -2.10 7.99 1.78
C THR A 36 -1.25 8.83 2.72
N GLN A 37 0.08 8.66 2.70
CA GLN A 37 1.00 9.28 3.67
C GLN A 37 0.63 8.94 5.12
N MET A 38 0.14 7.71 5.34
CA MET A 38 -0.29 7.21 6.65
C MET A 38 0.36 5.84 6.95
N PRO A 39 0.46 5.45 8.24
CA PRO A 39 0.67 4.05 8.59
C PRO A 39 -0.45 3.18 8.02
N VAL A 40 -0.11 2.07 7.37
CA VAL A 40 -1.07 1.11 6.82
C VAL A 40 -0.72 -0.28 7.30
N TYR A 41 -1.72 -1.02 7.76
CA TYR A 41 -1.64 -2.42 8.12
C TYR A 41 -2.43 -3.23 7.09
N VAL A 42 -1.81 -4.28 6.56
CA VAL A 42 -2.44 -5.13 5.56
C VAL A 42 -2.37 -6.57 6.03
N SER A 43 -3.52 -7.21 6.11
CA SER A 43 -3.67 -8.66 6.19
C SER A 43 -4.18 -9.16 4.84
N ASN A 44 -3.76 -10.35 4.43
CA ASN A 44 -4.19 -10.94 3.17
C ASN A 44 -4.77 -12.34 3.40
N SER A 45 -5.90 -12.60 2.77
CA SER A 45 -6.59 -13.90 2.71
C SER A 45 -6.99 -14.26 1.27
N ILE A 46 -6.48 -13.55 0.27
CA ILE A 46 -6.72 -13.82 -1.15
C ILE A 46 -6.02 -15.12 -1.53
N SER A 47 -6.71 -15.94 -2.32
CA SER A 47 -6.17 -17.14 -2.93
C SER A 47 -6.46 -17.13 -4.43
N PHE A 48 -5.41 -17.31 -5.23
CA PHE A 48 -5.49 -17.35 -6.69
C PHE A 48 -5.58 -18.78 -7.25
N VAL A 49 -5.53 -19.81 -6.39
CA VAL A 49 -5.46 -21.22 -6.82
C VAL A 49 -6.67 -21.70 -7.63
N ASN A 50 -7.82 -21.03 -7.49
CA ASN A 50 -9.08 -21.38 -8.14
C ASN A 50 -9.54 -20.33 -9.16
N THR A 51 -8.68 -19.40 -9.60
CA THR A 51 -9.04 -18.47 -10.67
C THR A 51 -9.08 -19.17 -12.04
N GLY A 52 -9.70 -18.53 -13.02
CA GLY A 52 -9.98 -19.15 -14.32
C GLY A 52 -8.73 -19.60 -15.08
N LEU A 53 -7.60 -18.93 -14.89
CA LEU A 53 -6.31 -19.29 -15.47
C LEU A 53 -5.32 -19.91 -14.47
N GLY A 54 -5.78 -20.25 -13.25
CA GLY A 54 -4.96 -20.92 -12.24
C GLY A 54 -3.99 -20.01 -11.48
N GLY A 55 -4.28 -18.72 -11.44
CA GLY A 55 -3.58 -17.73 -10.64
C GLY A 55 -2.37 -17.15 -11.35
N THR A 56 -2.53 -16.82 -12.64
CA THR A 56 -1.44 -16.23 -13.40
C THR A 56 -1.04 -14.87 -12.83
N VAL A 57 0.15 -14.41 -13.18
CA VAL A 57 0.66 -13.09 -12.74
C VAL A 57 -0.27 -11.97 -13.20
N GLU A 58 -0.90 -12.11 -14.37
CA GLU A 58 -1.87 -11.15 -14.88
C GLU A 58 -3.10 -11.06 -13.97
N GLU A 59 -3.68 -12.20 -13.58
CA GLU A 59 -4.82 -12.24 -12.65
C GLU A 59 -4.45 -11.64 -11.28
N GLU A 60 -3.25 -11.96 -10.77
CA GLU A 60 -2.73 -11.36 -9.53
C GLU A 60 -2.61 -9.84 -9.65
N MET A 61 -2.05 -9.35 -10.77
CA MET A 61 -1.85 -7.92 -11.01
C MET A 61 -3.16 -7.17 -11.23
N GLU A 62 -4.16 -7.79 -11.85
CA GLU A 62 -5.51 -7.23 -11.98
C GLU A 62 -6.19 -7.11 -10.62
N ALA A 63 -6.16 -8.18 -9.81
CA ALA A 63 -6.66 -8.16 -8.46
C ALA A 63 -5.95 -7.09 -7.60
N PHE A 64 -4.63 -7.00 -7.70
CA PHE A 64 -3.82 -5.99 -7.01
C PHE A 64 -4.32 -4.58 -7.34
N LYS A 65 -4.42 -4.25 -8.64
CA LYS A 65 -4.87 -2.93 -9.10
C LYS A 65 -6.27 -2.63 -8.58
N LYS A 66 -7.18 -3.60 -8.65
CA LYS A 66 -8.58 -3.38 -8.27
C LYS A 66 -8.75 -3.16 -6.77
N VAL A 67 -8.06 -3.96 -5.95
CA VAL A 67 -8.09 -3.79 -4.49
C VAL A 67 -7.50 -2.45 -4.09
N VAL A 68 -6.37 -2.05 -4.68
CA VAL A 68 -5.75 -0.75 -4.40
C VAL A 68 -6.66 0.41 -4.79
N GLU A 69 -7.28 0.36 -5.97
CA GLU A 69 -8.24 1.37 -6.43
C GLU A 69 -9.38 1.55 -5.42
N ILE A 70 -10.05 0.46 -5.03
CA ILE A 70 -11.17 0.48 -4.09
C ILE A 70 -10.71 0.94 -2.71
N ALA A 71 -9.57 0.47 -2.24
CA ALA A 71 -9.02 0.87 -0.94
C ALA A 71 -8.74 2.38 -0.90
N LEU A 72 -8.06 2.92 -1.92
CA LEU A 72 -7.78 4.35 -2.00
C LEU A 72 -9.05 5.18 -2.06
N ASP A 73 -10.06 4.74 -2.82
CA ASP A 73 -11.34 5.43 -2.89
C ASP A 73 -12.03 5.51 -1.51
N LYS A 74 -12.11 4.40 -0.79
CA LYS A 74 -12.67 4.36 0.57
C LYS A 74 -11.87 5.21 1.57
N LEU A 75 -10.55 5.24 1.42
CA LEU A 75 -9.65 5.98 2.31
C LEU A 75 -9.68 7.50 2.09
N LYS A 76 -10.22 8.02 0.98
CA LYS A 76 -10.34 9.46 0.73
C LYS A 76 -11.05 10.22 1.86
N SER A 77 -12.00 9.58 2.54
CA SER A 77 -12.77 10.18 3.65
C SER A 77 -11.95 10.38 4.94
N VAL A 78 -10.88 9.61 5.13
CA VAL A 78 -10.08 9.60 6.36
C VAL A 78 -8.63 10.04 6.14
N THR A 79 -8.22 10.17 4.87
CA THR A 79 -6.89 10.66 4.55
C THR A 79 -6.85 12.15 4.85
N PRO A 80 -5.91 12.63 5.69
CA PRO A 80 -5.78 14.06 5.94
C PRO A 80 -5.55 14.78 4.60
N ALA A 81 -6.30 15.85 4.34
CA ALA A 81 -6.04 16.72 3.21
C ALA A 81 -4.56 17.12 3.30
N ALA A 82 -3.79 16.83 2.25
CA ALA A 82 -2.34 16.98 2.23
C ALA A 82 -1.96 18.35 2.81
N SER A 83 -1.56 18.38 4.07
CA SER A 83 -1.15 19.60 4.73
C SER A 83 0.14 20.02 4.05
N SER A 84 0.09 21.11 3.31
CA SER A 84 1.25 21.78 2.75
C SER A 84 2.21 22.08 3.90
N LEU A 85 3.20 21.23 4.10
CA LEU A 85 4.35 21.51 4.95
C LEU A 85 5.16 22.57 4.21
N THR A 86 4.74 23.84 4.36
CA THR A 86 5.60 25.00 4.13
C THR A 86 6.68 24.90 5.21
N ASN A 87 7.85 24.37 4.83
CA ASN A 87 9.02 24.46 5.69
C ASN A 87 9.39 25.93 5.77
N GLY A 88 9.29 26.49 6.98
CA GLY A 88 9.52 27.90 7.26
C GLY A 88 10.83 28.40 6.67
N ALA A 89 10.72 29.43 5.84
CA ALA A 89 11.80 30.36 5.62
C ALA A 89 12.08 31.09 6.95
N GLY A 90 13.34 31.05 7.42
CA GLY A 90 13.86 31.99 8.40
C GLY A 90 14.84 31.40 9.41
N SER A 91 15.92 32.17 9.63
CA SER A 91 17.02 32.04 10.63
C SER A 91 18.18 31.15 10.17
N SER A 92 19.41 31.62 9.93
CA SER A 92 20.09 32.91 10.11
C SER A 92 21.26 33.02 9.13
#